data_AF-A0A820MDK8-F1
#
_entry.id   AF-A0A820MDK8-F1
#
_cell.length_a   1.000
_cell.length_b   1.000
_cell.length_c   1.000
_cell.angle_alpha   90.00
_cell.angle_beta   90.00
_cell.angle_gamma   90.00
#
_symmetry.space_group_name_H-M   'P 1'
#
loop_
_entity.id
_entity.type
_entity.pdbx_description
1 polymer ?
#
loop_
_entity_poly.entity_id
_entity_poly.type
_entity_poly.pdbx_seq_one_letter_code
_entity_poly.pdbx_strand_id
1 'polypeptide(L)'
;MLPSQSNPNPWSESEPAEWSHYSDLETLIIEGAYSTKQPQAILDDYYIDFKQKRQISNIDSNKQRPIKRVQRKRDDKHLREERFMDLPVGTGRSFSGEYGWVSPFIIEVRSHLGLQPD
;
A
#
# COMPACT_ATOMS: atom_id res chain seq x y z
N MET A 1 6.68 6.33 -1.91
CA MET A 1 6.86 4.96 -2.43
C MET A 1 8.26 4.83 -2.99
N LEU A 2 9.01 3.82 -2.54
CA LEU A 2 10.35 3.56 -3.06
C LEU A 2 10.29 2.46 -4.12
N PRO A 3 10.58 2.70 -5.40
CA PRO A 3 10.88 1.61 -6.32
C PRO A 3 12.33 1.11 -6.19
N SER A 4 12.53 -0.17 -6.53
CA SER A 4 13.83 -0.84 -6.67
C SER A 4 14.07 -1.26 -8.12
N GLN A 5 15.30 -1.22 -8.61
CA GLN A 5 15.59 -1.60 -9.99
C GLN A 5 15.49 -3.13 -10.18
N SER A 6 14.73 -3.59 -11.17
CA SER A 6 14.43 -5.01 -11.43
C SER A 6 15.31 -5.69 -12.48
N ASN A 7 16.13 -4.94 -13.22
CA ASN A 7 17.01 -5.51 -14.26
C ASN A 7 17.91 -6.65 -13.75
N PRO A 8 18.30 -7.60 -14.63
CA PRO A 8 19.30 -8.62 -14.30
C PRO A 8 20.65 -8.01 -13.90
N ASN A 9 21.07 -6.96 -14.60
CA ASN A 9 22.21 -6.14 -14.22
C ASN A 9 21.75 -4.73 -13.79
N PRO A 10 21.60 -4.46 -12.48
CA PRO A 10 21.12 -3.18 -11.98
C PRO A 10 22.11 -2.02 -12.18
N TRP A 11 23.34 -2.28 -12.63
CA TRP A 11 24.38 -1.27 -12.85
C TRP A 11 24.75 -1.08 -14.32
N SER A 12 24.04 -1.76 -15.23
CA SER A 12 24.23 -1.62 -16.67
C SER A 12 23.79 -0.23 -17.14
N GLU A 13 24.67 0.50 -17.83
CA GLU A 13 24.34 1.76 -18.51
C GLU A 13 23.73 1.52 -19.89
N SER A 14 23.86 0.31 -20.44
CA SER A 14 23.39 -0.04 -21.79
C SER A 14 21.94 -0.52 -21.83
N GLU A 15 21.39 -0.96 -20.70
CA GLU A 15 20.01 -1.46 -20.60
C GLU A 15 19.08 -0.41 -19.97
N PRO A 16 17.83 -0.28 -20.46
CA PRO A 16 16.86 0.61 -19.83
C PRO A 16 16.59 0.16 -18.39
N ALA A 17 16.68 1.09 -17.44
CA ALA A 17 16.43 0.80 -16.03
C ALA A 17 14.95 0.49 -15.78
N GLU A 18 14.60 -0.77 -15.57
CA GLU A 18 13.26 -1.16 -15.12
C GLU A 18 13.17 -1.04 -13.61
N TRP A 19 12.09 -0.42 -13.14
CA TRP A 19 11.84 -0.16 -11.74
C TRP A 19 10.60 -0.92 -11.30
N SER A 20 10.76 -1.76 -10.28
CA SER A 20 9.67 -2.48 -9.64
C SER A 20 9.28 -1.83 -8.32
N HIS A 21 8.00 -1.91 -7.99
CA HIS A 21 7.48 -1.42 -6.71
C HIS A 21 7.63 -2.48 -5.64
N TYR A 22 7.94 -2.05 -4.41
CA TYR A 22 7.75 -2.90 -3.24
C TYR A 22 6.26 -3.17 -3.02
N SER A 23 5.97 -4.31 -2.38
CA SER A 23 4.62 -4.62 -1.92
C SER A 23 4.11 -3.58 -0.90
N ASP A 24 2.81 -3.56 -0.65
CA ASP A 24 2.20 -2.61 0.28
C ASP A 24 2.76 -2.77 1.70
N LEU A 25 2.99 -4.02 2.13
CA LEU A 25 3.58 -4.32 3.44
C LEU A 25 5.04 -3.86 3.54
N GLU A 26 5.87 -4.22 2.57
CA GLU A 26 7.27 -3.77 2.52
C GLU A 26 7.35 -2.24 2.46
N THR A 27 6.50 -1.61 1.65
CA THR A 27 6.42 -0.14 1.56
C THR A 27 6.11 0.48 2.93
N LEU A 28 5.21 -0.12 3.70
CA LEU A 28 4.85 0.36 5.04
C LEU A 28 6.03 0.24 6.01
N ILE A 29 6.74 -0.88 6.00
CA ILE A 29 7.95 -1.10 6.82
C ILE A 29 9.02 -0.05 6.46
N ILE A 30 9.27 0.14 5.16
CA ILE A 30 10.29 1.04 4.65
C ILE A 30 9.98 2.50 4.99
N GLU A 31 8.76 2.97 4.72
CA GLU A 31 8.36 4.35 5.04
C GLU A 31 8.30 4.56 6.57
N GLY A 32 7.99 3.52 7.36
CA GLY A 32 8.07 3.55 8.83
C GLY A 32 9.50 3.74 9.34
N ALA A 33 10.45 2.95 8.85
CA ALA A 33 11.88 3.08 9.17
C ALA A 33 12.45 4.43 8.71
N TYR A 34 12.03 4.90 7.54
CA TYR A 34 12.43 6.21 7.01
C TYR A 34 11.89 7.36 7.88
N SER A 35 10.61 7.32 8.25
CA SER A 35 9.96 8.34 9.10
C SER A 35 10.58 8.43 10.49
N THR A 36 11.02 7.29 11.03
CA THR A 36 11.72 7.21 12.32
C THR A 36 13.22 7.50 12.23
N LYS A 37 13.72 7.90 11.04
CA LYS A 37 15.13 8.21 10.76
C LYS A 37 16.10 7.06 11.08
N GLN A 38 15.63 5.82 10.97
CA GLN A 38 16.52 4.67 11.07
C GLN A 38 17.49 4.68 9.88
N PRO A 39 18.73 4.18 10.07
CA PRO A 39 19.71 4.13 8.99
C PRO A 39 19.35 3.09 7.92
N GLN A 40 18.58 2.07 8.29
CA GLN A 40 18.21 0.95 7.43
C GLN A 40 16.79 0.44 7.72
N ALA A 41 16.17 -0.18 6.73
CA ALA A 41 14.96 -0.98 6.90
C ALA A 41 15.28 -2.46 6.68
N ILE A 42 14.87 -3.32 7.61
CA ILE A 42 15.08 -4.77 7.53
C ILE A 42 13.81 -5.39 6.93
N LEU A 43 14.00 -6.20 5.89
CA LEU A 43 12.97 -7.01 5.25
C LEU A 43 13.44 -8.48 5.27
N ASP A 44 12.59 -9.40 4.82
CA ASP A 44 12.82 -10.84 4.99
C ASP A 44 14.12 -11.30 4.29
N ASP A 45 14.23 -11.05 2.98
CA ASP A 45 15.35 -11.54 2.15
C ASP A 45 16.47 -10.50 1.93
N TYR A 46 16.22 -9.25 2.30
CA TYR A 46 17.12 -8.13 2.06
C TYR A 46 16.92 -7.02 3.07
N TYR A 47 17.86 -6.10 3.14
CA TYR A 47 17.70 -4.85 3.86
C TYR A 47 17.96 -3.67 2.94
N ILE A 48 17.41 -2.52 3.31
CA ILE A 48 17.59 -1.26 2.59
C ILE A 48 18.46 -0.36 3.42
N ASP A 49 19.61 0.03 2.88
CA ASP A 49 20.45 1.10 3.42
C ASP A 49 20.00 2.44 2.84
N PHE A 50 19.47 3.31 3.70
CA PHE A 50 19.00 4.63 3.29
C PHE A 50 20.11 5.63 3.02
N LYS A 51 21.30 5.46 3.63
CA LYS A 51 22.46 6.33 3.38
C LYS A 51 22.99 6.12 1.97
N GLN A 52 23.19 4.86 1.60
CA GLN A 52 23.70 4.50 0.29
C GLN A 52 22.61 4.43 -0.78
N LYS A 53 21.33 4.41 -0.38
CA LYS A 53 20.16 4.21 -1.24
C LYS A 53 20.28 2.90 -2.02
N ARG A 54 20.58 1.82 -1.31
CA ARG A 54 20.75 0.48 -1.87
C ARG A 54 19.93 -0.54 -1.10
N GLN A 55 19.36 -1.47 -1.84
CA GLN A 55 18.86 -2.74 -1.35
C GLN A 55 20.00 -3.76 -1.42
N ILE A 56 20.22 -4.52 -0.35
CA ILE A 56 21.30 -5.50 -0.23
C ILE A 56 20.68 -6.81 0.28
N SER A 57 20.94 -7.91 -0.42
CA SER A 57 20.45 -9.23 0.02
C SER A 57 21.12 -9.67 1.33
N ASN A 58 20.34 -10.32 2.20
CA ASN A 58 20.84 -10.90 3.45
C ASN A 58 21.76 -12.11 3.20
N ILE A 59 21.59 -12.79 2.06
CA ILE A 59 22.30 -14.04 1.71
C ILE A 59 23.60 -13.73 0.92
N ASP A 60 23.55 -12.77 0.01
CA ASP A 60 24.66 -12.43 -0.89
C ASP A 60 24.85 -10.91 -0.97
N SER A 61 25.91 -10.42 -0.33
CA SER A 61 26.23 -8.99 -0.28
C SER A 61 26.59 -8.39 -1.64
N ASN A 62 26.89 -9.22 -2.65
CA ASN A 62 27.12 -8.76 -4.03
C ASN A 62 25.79 -8.50 -4.77
N LYS A 63 24.68 -9.08 -4.30
CA LYS A 63 23.35 -8.82 -4.85
C LYS A 63 22.80 -7.53 -4.29
N GLN A 64 23.17 -6.43 -4.94
CA GLN A 64 22.74 -5.09 -4.59
C GLN A 64 21.91 -4.48 -5.72
N ARG A 65 20.84 -3.78 -5.34
CA ARG A 65 19.98 -3.04 -6.28
C ARG A 65 19.84 -1.59 -5.79
N PRO A 66 19.93 -0.58 -6.66
CA PRO A 66 19.67 0.80 -6.26
C PRO A 66 18.18 0.98 -5.96
N ILE A 67 17.90 1.88 -5.01
CA ILE A 67 16.54 2.28 -4.64
C ILE A 67 16.34 3.77 -4.90
N LYS A 68 15.13 4.16 -5.26
CA LYS A 68 14.76 5.57 -5.45
C LYS A 68 13.49 5.86 -4.70
N ARG A 69 13.35 7.07 -4.15
CA ARG A 69 12.05 7.57 -3.64
C ARG A 69 11.33 8.32 -4.73
N VAL A 70 10.12 7.90 -5.05
CA VAL A 70 9.23 8.62 -5.95
C VAL A 70 8.10 9.21 -5.11
N GLN A 71 7.98 10.52 -5.16
CA GLN A 71 6.85 11.23 -4.59
C GLN A 71 5.73 11.14 -5.60
N ARG A 72 4.67 10.41 -5.25
CA ARG A 72 3.51 10.30 -6.13
C ARG A 72 2.84 11.67 -6.25
N LYS A 73 2.54 12.09 -7.47
CA LYS A 73 1.72 13.27 -7.72
C LYS A 73 0.24 12.88 -7.60
N ARG A 74 -0.62 13.86 -7.35
CA ARG A 74 -2.08 13.65 -7.24
C ARG A 74 -2.68 13.02 -8.52
N ASP A 75 -2.00 13.23 -9.64
CA ASP A 75 -2.40 12.74 -10.97
C ASP A 75 -1.84 11.34 -11.30
N ASP A 76 -1.08 10.70 -10.40
CA ASP A 76 -0.57 9.36 -10.64
C ASP A 76 -1.73 8.34 -10.62
N LYS A 77 -1.86 7.61 -11.73
CA LYS A 77 -2.94 6.65 -11.98
C LYS A 77 -3.06 5.65 -10.82
N HIS A 78 -4.25 5.58 -10.21
CA HIS A 78 -4.53 4.63 -9.13
C HIS A 78 -4.48 3.21 -9.70
N LEU A 79 -3.64 2.34 -9.14
CA LEU A 79 -3.44 0.96 -9.63
C LEU A 79 -4.69 0.06 -9.53
N ARG A 80 -5.76 0.53 -8.88
CA ARG A 80 -7.06 -0.15 -8.79
C ARG A 80 -8.21 0.86 -8.80
N GLU A 81 -8.47 1.47 -9.96
CA GLU A 81 -9.62 2.36 -10.16
C GLU A 81 -10.95 1.70 -9.71
N GLU A 82 -11.05 0.39 -9.90
CA GLU A 82 -12.17 -0.47 -9.48
C GLU A 82 -12.46 -0.48 -7.95
N ARG A 83 -11.51 -0.11 -7.09
CA ARG A 83 -11.76 0.06 -5.64
C ARG A 83 -12.29 1.45 -5.27
N PHE A 84 -12.21 2.39 -6.19
CA PHE A 84 -12.68 3.77 -6.03
C PHE A 84 -13.91 4.06 -6.89
N MET A 85 -14.46 3.04 -7.57
CA MET A 85 -15.80 3.13 -8.12
C MET A 85 -16.75 3.33 -6.94
N ASP A 86 -17.51 4.41 -6.98
CA ASP A 86 -18.64 4.58 -6.08
C ASP A 86 -19.49 3.31 -6.21
N LEU A 87 -19.58 2.55 -5.12
CA LEU A 87 -20.64 1.55 -5.01
C LEU A 87 -21.93 2.27 -5.35
N PRO A 88 -22.81 1.73 -6.21
CA PRO A 88 -24.11 2.33 -6.45
C PRO A 88 -24.95 2.14 -5.19
N VAL A 89 -24.61 2.86 -4.13
CA VAL A 89 -25.49 3.12 -3.00
C VAL A 89 -26.45 4.16 -3.55
N GLY A 90 -27.45 3.68 -4.29
CA GLY A 90 -28.51 4.52 -4.80
C GLY A 90 -29.04 5.37 -3.64
N THR A 91 -29.11 6.67 -3.84
CA THR A 91 -29.52 7.68 -2.84
C THR A 91 -30.95 7.52 -2.30
N GLY A 92 -31.61 6.40 -2.62
CA GLY A 92 -32.93 6.01 -2.11
C GLY A 92 -33.02 4.57 -1.58
N ARG A 93 -31.91 3.82 -1.44
CA ARG A 93 -31.94 2.49 -0.79
C ARG A 93 -31.60 2.64 0.69
N SER A 94 -32.61 2.47 1.56
CA SER A 94 -32.39 2.19 2.97
C SER A 94 -31.53 0.94 3.13
N PHE A 95 -30.65 0.92 4.14
CA PHE A 95 -29.79 -0.22 4.49
C PHE A 95 -30.55 -1.51 4.87
N SER A 96 -31.88 -1.53 4.73
CA SER A 96 -32.65 -2.76 4.74
C SER A 96 -32.33 -3.54 3.47
N GLY A 97 -31.58 -4.64 3.62
CA GLY A 97 -31.28 -5.57 2.53
C GLY A 97 -32.53 -5.99 1.75
N GLU A 98 -32.33 -6.51 0.55
CA GLU A 98 -33.34 -6.81 -0.48
C GLU A 98 -34.51 -7.71 -0.06
N TYR A 99 -34.59 -8.13 1.21
CA TYR A 99 -35.63 -8.98 1.79
C TYR A 99 -36.23 -8.44 3.10
N GLY A 100 -35.98 -7.18 3.49
CA GLY A 100 -36.57 -6.58 4.70
C GLY A 100 -36.08 -7.21 6.01
N TRP A 101 -35.05 -8.05 5.97
CA TRP A 101 -34.46 -8.63 7.17
C TRP A 101 -33.49 -7.63 7.80
N VAL A 102 -33.89 -7.11 8.97
CA VAL A 102 -33.03 -6.30 9.83
C VAL A 102 -32.43 -7.22 10.88
N SER A 103 -31.10 -7.24 10.98
CA SER A 103 -30.41 -8.01 12.01
C SER A 103 -30.92 -7.65 13.41
N PRO A 104 -31.21 -8.64 14.28
CA PRO A 104 -31.64 -8.38 15.66
C PRO A 104 -30.70 -7.44 16.43
N PHE A 105 -29.39 -7.49 16.15
CA PHE A 105 -28.41 -6.58 16.73
C PHE A 105 -28.68 -5.11 16.39
N ILE A 106 -29.08 -4.82 15.16
CA ILE A 106 -29.42 -3.46 14.72
C ILE A 106 -30.68 -2.96 15.43
N ILE A 107 -31.65 -3.86 15.65
CA ILE A 107 -32.88 -3.57 16.40
C ILE A 107 -32.54 -3.22 17.86
N GLU A 108 -31.67 -4.01 18.48
CA GLU A 108 -31.27 -3.85 19.88
C GLU A 108 -30.47 -2.56 20.11
N VAL A 109 -29.48 -2.28 19.25
CA VAL A 109 -28.68 -1.04 19.32
C VAL A 109 -29.56 0.19 19.12
N ARG A 110 -30.51 0.13 18.18
CA ARG A 110 -31.46 1.22 17.94
C ARG A 110 -32.34 1.48 19.17
N SER A 111 -32.82 0.42 19.82
CA SER A 111 -33.59 0.54 21.05
C SER A 111 -32.76 1.14 22.18
N HIS A 112 -31.49 0.76 22.30
CA HIS A 112 -30.59 1.26 23.34
C HIS A 112 -30.24 2.75 23.13
N LEU A 113 -30.11 3.18 21.87
CA LEU A 113 -29.74 4.54 21.50
C LEU A 113 -30.94 5.49 21.32
N GLY A 114 -32.18 5.00 21.46
CA GLY A 114 -33.38 5.83 21.37
C GLY A 114 -33.65 6.45 19.99
N LEU A 115 -33.16 5.83 18.92
CA LEU A 115 -33.24 6.39 17.56
C LEU A 115 -34.61 6.10 16.92
N GLN A 116 -35.36 7.15 16.59
CA GLN A 116 -36.65 7.05 15.89
C GLN A 116 -36.48 6.89 14.37
N PRO A 117 -37.42 6.22 13.68
CA PRO A 117 -37.44 6.21 12.23
C PRO A 117 -37.93 7.56 11.72
N ASP A 118 -37.30 8.08 10.68
CA ASP A 118 -37.85 9.19 9.88
C ASP A 118 -39.04 8.72 9.04
#